data_AF-A0A087UQ52-F1
#
_entry.id   AF-A0A087UQ52-F1
#
_cell.length_a   1.000
_cell.length_b   1.000
_cell.length_c   1.000
_cell.angle_alpha   90.00
_cell.angle_beta   90.00
_cell.angle_gamma   90.00
#
_symmetry.space_group_name_H-M   'P 1'
#
loop_
_entity.id
_entity.type
_entity.pdbx_description
1 polymer ?
#
loop_
_entity_poly.entity_id
_entity_poly.type
_entity_poly.pdbx_seq_one_letter_code
_entity_poly.pdbx_strand_id
1 'polypeptide(L)'
;MVEIQLSKDIPEGLLITFCICTTLLVAVHMLALLISTCILPHIEAVTSTPCSISESPHEKLHYYIETAWAFSTVFGILLFLFEIAILCWVKFFEYSFTAAWATTIVLFPVVILLLIFAVHFYRKLVAHKFELSKHGLRELESLANRLQGDGVDQCSEHSVLTI
;
A
#
# COMPACT_ATOMS: atom_id res chain seq x y z
N MET A 1 -0.89 -7.33 23.19
CA MET A 1 -1.07 -5.91 23.55
C MET A 1 -2.34 -5.71 24.40
N VAL A 2 -2.59 -6.51 25.45
CA VAL A 2 -3.89 -6.53 26.16
C VAL A 2 -3.76 -6.38 27.69
N GLU A 3 -2.59 -6.07 28.23
CA GLU A 3 -2.44 -5.81 29.67
C GLU A 3 -1.72 -4.48 29.91
N ILE A 4 -2.47 -3.39 29.88
CA ILE A 4 -2.03 -2.10 30.44
C ILE A 4 -3.15 -1.63 31.38
N GLN A 5 -2.94 -1.86 32.68
CA GLN A 5 -3.69 -1.20 33.76
C GLN A 5 -3.22 0.26 33.78
N LEU A 6 -3.99 1.14 33.13
CA LEU A 6 -3.63 2.53 32.95
C LEU A 6 -3.92 3.32 34.24
N SER A 7 -2.87 3.62 35.00
CA SER A 7 -2.90 4.63 36.05
C SER A 7 -3.26 6.00 35.45
N LYS A 8 -3.98 6.83 36.20
CA LYS A 8 -4.65 8.08 35.77
C LYS A 8 -3.72 9.20 35.26
N ASP A 9 -2.41 9.00 35.30
CA ASP A 9 -1.39 10.03 35.04
C ASP A 9 -0.75 9.95 33.63
N ILE A 10 -1.15 9.00 32.79
CA ILE A 10 -0.61 8.89 31.43
C ILE A 10 -1.38 9.82 30.47
N PRO A 11 -0.70 10.67 29.68
CA PRO A 11 -1.36 11.58 28.76
C PRO A 11 -2.16 10.82 27.68
N GLU A 12 -3.45 11.15 27.54
CA GLU A 12 -4.38 10.51 26.58
C GLU A 12 -3.85 10.55 25.14
N GLY A 13 -3.16 11.63 24.76
CA GLY A 13 -2.58 11.78 23.42
C GLY A 13 -1.58 10.68 23.06
N LEU A 14 -0.84 10.14 24.03
CA LEU A 14 0.14 9.07 23.80
C LEU A 14 -0.55 7.74 23.50
N LEU A 15 -1.66 7.45 24.18
CA LEU A 15 -2.49 6.27 23.92
C LEU A 15 -3.18 6.34 22.56
N ILE A 16 -3.70 7.51 22.19
CA ILE A 16 -4.34 7.71 20.88
C ILE A 16 -3.30 7.46 19.78
N THR A 17 -2.09 8.01 19.94
CA THR A 17 -1.00 7.84 18.96
C THR A 17 -0.61 6.37 18.84
N PHE A 18 -0.49 5.67 19.97
CA PHE A 18 -0.23 4.23 20.00
C PHE A 18 -1.31 3.45 19.25
N CYS A 19 -2.59 3.66 19.57
CA CYS A 19 -3.70 2.95 18.94
C CYS A 19 -3.76 3.16 17.42
N ILE A 20 -3.55 4.39 16.96
CA ILE A 20 -3.49 4.72 15.53
C ILE A 20 -2.29 4.02 14.88
N CYS A 21 -1.12 4.05 15.53
CA CYS A 21 0.09 3.42 15.01
C CYS A 21 -0.06 1.90 14.87
N THR A 22 -0.56 1.21 15.90
CA THR A 22 -0.85 -0.23 15.84
C THR A 22 -1.82 -0.57 14.71
N THR A 23 -2.88 0.23 14.54
CA THR A 23 -3.90 0.02 13.50
C THR A 23 -3.28 0.16 12.11
N LEU A 24 -2.47 1.21 11.88
CA LEU A 24 -1.76 1.40 10.63
C LEU A 24 -0.76 0.28 10.34
N LEU A 25 -0.05 -0.19 11.38
CA LEU A 25 0.90 -1.29 11.26
C LEU A 25 0.20 -2.55 10.76
N VAL A 26 -0.92 -2.92 11.39
CA VAL A 26 -1.73 -4.08 10.97
C VAL A 26 -2.27 -3.89 9.56
N ALA A 27 -2.78 -2.71 9.23
CA ALA A 27 -3.30 -2.41 7.89
C ALA A 27 -2.23 -2.58 6.80
N VAL A 28 -1.00 -2.12 7.04
CA VAL A 28 0.12 -2.24 6.11
C VAL A 28 0.57 -3.70 5.94
N HIS A 29 0.53 -4.50 6.99
CA HIS A 29 0.77 -5.94 6.88
C HIS A 29 -0.29 -6.64 6.04
N MET A 30 -1.57 -6.30 6.24
CA MET A 30 -2.66 -6.84 5.41
C MET A 30 -2.50 -6.40 3.95
N LEU A 31 -2.02 -5.19 3.70
CA LEU A 31 -1.68 -4.72 2.35
C LEU A 31 -0.55 -5.53 1.72
N ALA A 32 0.51 -5.85 2.47
CA ALA A 32 1.59 -6.70 1.98
C ALA A 32 1.09 -8.12 1.62
N LEU A 33 0.20 -8.69 2.43
CA LEU A 33 -0.44 -9.99 2.16
C LEU A 33 -1.36 -9.95 0.94
N LEU A 34 -2.12 -8.87 0.76
CA LEU A 34 -2.94 -8.65 -0.43
C LEU A 34 -2.06 -8.63 -1.68
N ILE A 35 -0.96 -7.87 -1.65
CA ILE A 35 -0.02 -7.79 -2.78
C ILE A 35 0.59 -9.16 -3.07
N SER A 36 1.04 -9.91 -2.06
CA SER A 36 1.57 -11.27 -2.24
C SER A 36 0.55 -12.27 -2.79
N THR A 37 -0.71 -12.17 -2.37
CA THR A 37 -1.81 -13.02 -2.87
C THR A 37 -2.14 -12.69 -4.32
N CYS A 38 -2.07 -11.41 -4.70
CA CYS A 38 -2.30 -10.95 -6.06
C CYS A 38 -1.14 -11.27 -7.02
N ILE A 39 0.09 -11.52 -6.53
CA ILE A 39 1.24 -11.93 -7.36
C ILE A 39 1.06 -13.35 -7.93
N LEU A 40 0.44 -14.26 -7.18
CA LEU A 40 0.34 -15.69 -7.52
C LEU A 40 -0.41 -15.99 -8.83
N PRO A 41 -1.63 -15.47 -9.08
CA PRO A 41 -2.35 -15.74 -10.33
C PRO A 41 -1.69 -15.09 -11.56
N HIS A 42 -0.89 -14.05 -11.35
CA HIS A 42 -0.19 -13.37 -12.44
C HIS A 42 0.99 -14.21 -12.96
N ILE A 43 1.73 -14.91 -12.08
CA ILE A 43 2.86 -15.77 -12.49
C ILE A 43 2.37 -17.04 -13.21
N GLU A 44 1.25 -17.63 -12.78
CA GLU A 44 0.70 -18.85 -13.41
C GLU A 44 0.16 -18.57 -14.83
N ALA A 45 -0.37 -17.37 -15.08
CA ALA A 45 -0.79 -16.94 -16.42
C ALA A 45 0.38 -16.81 -17.40
N VAL A 46 1.61 -16.55 -16.91
CA VAL A 46 2.83 -16.38 -17.75
C VAL A 46 3.38 -17.73 -18.22
N THR A 47 3.18 -18.80 -17.47
CA THR A 47 3.69 -20.14 -17.82
C THR A 47 2.80 -20.94 -18.78
N SER A 48 1.56 -20.49 -19.03
CA SER A 48 0.56 -21.25 -19.80
C SER A 48 0.42 -20.84 -21.28
N THR A 49 1.10 -19.78 -21.74
CA THR A 49 1.06 -19.34 -23.15
C THR A 49 2.46 -19.36 -23.80
N PRO A 50 2.84 -20.47 -24.46
CA PRO A 50 4.02 -20.48 -25.33
C PRO A 50 3.65 -19.80 -26.66
N CYS A 51 4.45 -18.83 -27.08
CA CYS A 51 4.40 -18.11 -28.36
C CYS A 51 3.34 -16.99 -28.52
N SER A 52 3.73 -15.73 -28.33
CA SER A 52 4.18 -14.88 -29.45
C SER A 52 4.81 -13.59 -28.92
N ILE A 53 5.91 -13.21 -29.56
CA ILE A 53 6.73 -12.03 -29.32
C ILE A 53 5.97 -10.80 -29.82
N SER A 54 5.63 -9.89 -28.92
CA SER A 54 5.48 -8.45 -29.18
C SER A 54 5.65 -7.75 -27.83
N GLU A 55 6.57 -6.78 -27.76
CA GLU A 55 7.02 -6.11 -26.51
C GLU A 55 5.86 -5.76 -25.59
N SER A 56 5.63 -6.61 -24.59
CA SER A 56 4.41 -6.53 -23.81
C SER A 56 4.62 -5.57 -22.62
N PRO A 57 3.60 -4.79 -22.23
CA PRO A 57 3.62 -3.87 -21.07
C PRO A 57 3.79 -4.57 -19.71
N HIS A 58 4.36 -5.77 -19.70
CA HIS A 58 4.48 -6.71 -18.61
C HIS A 58 5.57 -6.32 -17.60
N GLU A 59 6.71 -5.77 -18.07
CA GLU A 59 7.82 -5.35 -17.19
C GLU A 59 7.42 -4.18 -16.28
N LYS A 60 6.68 -3.21 -16.82
CA LYS A 60 6.21 -2.04 -16.05
C LYS A 60 5.19 -2.40 -14.99
N LEU A 61 4.32 -3.38 -15.27
CA LEU A 61 3.34 -3.86 -14.30
C LEU A 61 4.00 -4.65 -13.16
N HIS A 62 4.94 -5.54 -13.48
CA HIS A 62 5.71 -6.30 -12.48
C HIS A 62 6.54 -5.39 -11.58
N TYR A 63 7.26 -4.42 -12.16
CA TYR A 63 8.04 -3.45 -11.40
C TYR A 63 7.16 -2.63 -10.44
N TYR A 64 5.92 -2.32 -10.83
CA TYR A 64 4.96 -1.62 -9.97
C TYR A 64 4.53 -2.49 -8.77
N ILE A 65 4.22 -3.77 -9.00
CA ILE A 65 3.84 -4.71 -7.94
C ILE A 65 5.00 -4.93 -6.97
N GLU A 66 6.22 -5.10 -7.49
CA GLU A 66 7.44 -5.24 -6.71
C GLU A 66 7.72 -3.97 -5.88
N THR A 67 7.55 -2.78 -6.48
CA THR A 67 7.70 -1.51 -5.77
C THR A 67 6.63 -1.33 -4.69
N ALA A 68 5.38 -1.74 -4.93
CA ALA A 68 4.30 -1.68 -3.95
C ALA A 68 4.52 -2.65 -2.78
N TRP A 69 5.00 -3.86 -3.08
CA TRP A 69 5.41 -4.85 -2.08
C TRP A 69 6.57 -4.34 -1.22
N ALA A 70 7.64 -3.85 -1.86
CA ALA A 70 8.79 -3.28 -1.17
C ALA A 70 8.37 -2.09 -0.30
N PHE A 71 7.50 -1.21 -0.81
CA PHE A 71 6.98 -0.06 -0.07
C PHE A 71 6.20 -0.47 1.18
N SER A 72 5.26 -1.43 1.07
CA SER A 72 4.48 -1.91 2.23
C SER A 72 5.38 -2.53 3.30
N THR A 73 6.46 -3.21 2.89
CA THR A 73 7.47 -3.76 3.81
C THR A 73 8.25 -2.64 4.51
N VAL A 74 8.74 -1.64 3.77
CA VAL A 74 9.49 -0.50 4.34
C VAL A 74 8.62 0.31 5.29
N PHE A 75 7.37 0.60 4.91
CA PHE A 75 6.43 1.34 5.75
C PHE A 75 6.04 0.55 7.01
N GLY A 76 5.89 -0.78 6.89
CA GLY A 76 5.67 -1.67 8.04
C GLY A 76 6.84 -1.66 9.01
N ILE A 77 8.08 -1.71 8.51
CA ILE A 77 9.30 -1.61 9.34
C ILE A 77 9.38 -0.24 10.05
N LEU A 78 9.03 0.85 9.36
CA LEU A 78 9.00 2.19 9.95
C LEU A 78 7.97 2.28 11.08
N LEU A 79 6.74 1.82 10.86
CA LEU A 79 5.69 1.81 11.87
C LEU A 79 6.04 0.88 13.04
N PHE A 80 6.67 -0.25 12.78
CA PHE A 80 7.12 -1.15 13.85
C PHE A 80 8.17 -0.48 14.74
N LEU A 81 9.14 0.22 14.15
CA LEU A 81 10.12 0.98 14.93
C LEU A 81 9.46 2.09 15.74
N PHE A 82 8.49 2.79 15.15
CA PHE A 82 7.74 3.85 15.83
C PHE A 82 6.88 3.31 16.98
N GLU A 83 6.28 2.12 16.81
CA GLU A 83 5.54 1.43 17.86
C GLU A 83 6.44 1.11 19.06
N ILE A 84 7.64 0.56 18.81
CA ILE A 84 8.62 0.28 19.87
C ILE A 84 9.08 1.59 20.55
N ALA A 85 9.26 2.67 19.79
CA ALA A 85 9.59 3.99 20.33
C ALA A 85 8.51 4.50 21.30
N ILE A 86 7.23 4.39 20.91
CA ILE A 86 6.10 4.79 21.75
C ILE A 86 6.02 3.91 23.00
N LEU A 87 6.22 2.60 22.88
CA LEU A 87 6.22 1.68 24.03
C LEU A 87 7.34 2.03 25.02
N CYS A 88 8.55 2.32 24.53
CA CYS A 88 9.63 2.81 25.38
C CYS A 88 9.24 4.14 26.04
N TRP A 89 8.67 5.07 25.28
CA TRP A 89 8.23 6.36 25.80
C TRP A 89 7.20 6.21 26.92
N VAL A 90 6.14 5.41 26.72
CA VAL A 90 5.12 5.10 27.74
C VAL A 90 5.76 4.47 28.98
N LYS A 91 6.64 3.48 28.80
CA LYS A 91 7.27 2.76 29.91
C LYS A 91 8.21 3.66 30.74
N PHE A 92 8.95 4.55 30.10
CA PHE A 92 9.92 5.43 30.77
C PHE A 92 9.29 6.75 31.26
N PHE A 93 8.07 7.08 30.85
CA PHE A 93 7.37 8.29 31.27
C PHE A 93 7.23 8.40 32.79
N GLU A 94 6.98 7.28 33.48
CA GLU A 94 6.85 7.28 34.94
C GLU A 94 8.19 7.27 35.69
N TYR A 95 9.30 6.91 35.02
CA TYR A 95 10.59 6.70 35.70
C TYR A 95 11.58 7.85 35.48
N SER A 96 11.61 8.48 34.30
CA SER A 96 12.59 9.52 33.97
C SER A 96 12.28 10.22 32.65
N PHE A 97 11.99 11.52 32.70
CA PHE A 97 11.88 12.37 31.50
C PHE A 97 13.17 12.36 30.66
N THR A 98 14.34 12.23 31.31
CA THR A 98 15.64 12.17 30.63
C THR A 98 15.80 10.90 29.78
N ALA A 99 15.28 9.76 30.24
CA ALA A 99 15.34 8.49 29.50
C ALA A 99 14.46 8.51 28.25
N ALA A 100 13.30 9.14 28.33
CA ALA A 100 12.43 9.37 27.18
C ALA A 100 13.13 10.22 26.11
N TRP A 101 13.74 11.35 26.51
CA TRP A 101 14.52 12.20 25.61
C TRP A 101 15.72 11.49 24.97
N ALA A 102 16.47 10.70 25.74
CA ALA A 102 17.58 9.91 25.22
C ALA A 102 17.12 8.90 24.15
N THR A 103 15.98 8.25 24.38
CA THR A 103 15.38 7.30 23.43
C THR A 103 15.02 7.98 22.12
N THR A 104 14.38 9.15 22.17
CA THR A 104 14.05 9.94 20.97
C THR A 104 15.28 10.38 20.21
N ILE A 105 16.34 10.83 20.89
CA ILE A 105 17.59 11.25 20.24
C ILE A 105 18.23 10.10 19.47
N VAL A 106 18.23 8.88 20.04
CA VAL A 106 18.80 7.69 19.38
C VAL A 106 17.94 7.22 18.21
N LEU A 107 16.61 7.31 18.33
CA LEU A 107 15.68 6.90 17.27
C LEU A 107 15.59 7.90 16.12
N PHE A 108 15.77 9.19 16.40
CA PHE A 108 15.66 10.28 15.41
C PHE A 108 16.46 10.06 14.12
N PRO A 109 17.76 9.69 14.13
CA PRO A 109 18.50 9.43 12.89
C PRO A 109 17.95 8.25 12.10
N VAL A 110 17.49 7.20 12.80
CA VAL A 110 16.90 6.02 12.15
C VAL A 110 15.58 6.39 11.48
N VAL A 111 14.73 7.18 12.17
CA VAL A 111 13.47 7.68 11.62
C VAL A 111 13.71 8.60 10.42
N ILE A 112 14.71 9.49 10.45
CA ILE A 112 15.04 10.35 9.31
C ILE A 112 15.46 9.53 8.09
N LEU A 113 16.35 8.55 8.26
CA LEU A 113 16.78 7.70 7.16
C LEU A 113 15.58 6.95 6.56
N LEU A 114 14.75 6.35 7.41
CA LEU A 114 13.54 5.64 6.98
C LEU A 114 12.52 6.58 6.31
N LEU A 115 12.38 7.82 6.76
CA LEU A 115 11.52 8.83 6.12
C LEU A 115 12.05 9.22 4.74
N ILE A 116 13.37 9.38 4.58
CA ILE A 116 13.97 9.67 3.27
C ILE A 116 13.67 8.53 2.30
N PHE A 117 13.84 7.27 2.73
CA PHE A 117 13.47 6.11 1.93
C PHE A 117 11.97 6.10 1.63
N ALA A 118 11.11 6.25 2.64
CA ALA A 118 9.67 6.27 2.49
C ALA A 118 9.21 7.36 1.49
N VAL A 119 9.79 8.57 1.55
CA VAL A 119 9.50 9.67 0.63
C VAL A 119 10.03 9.38 -0.78
N HIS A 120 11.22 8.80 -0.91
CA HIS A 120 11.75 8.39 -2.21
C HIS A 120 10.80 7.41 -2.92
N PHE A 121 10.34 6.39 -2.19
CA PHE A 121 9.38 5.41 -2.69
C PHE A 121 7.98 6.00 -2.89
N TYR A 122 7.51 6.89 -2.00
CA TYR A 122 6.23 7.57 -2.14
C TYR A 122 6.18 8.43 -3.40
N ARG A 123 7.27 9.17 -3.72
CA ARG A 123 7.34 9.97 -4.95
C ARG A 123 7.35 9.07 -6.20
N LYS A 124 8.03 7.93 -6.15
CA LYS A 124 7.99 6.91 -7.22
C LYS A 124 6.57 6.34 -7.40
N LEU A 125 5.83 6.14 -6.31
CA LEU A 125 4.44 5.69 -6.31
C LEU A 125 3.48 6.75 -6.88
N VAL A 126 3.58 8.01 -6.43
CA VAL A 126 2.66 9.09 -6.83
C VAL A 126 2.86 9.51 -8.28
N ALA A 127 4.11 9.63 -8.74
CA ALA A 127 4.39 9.96 -10.14
C ALA A 127 3.78 8.93 -11.10
N HIS A 128 3.75 7.66 -10.69
CA HIS A 128 3.31 6.55 -11.53
C HIS A 128 1.80 6.23 -11.40
N LYS A 129 1.18 6.47 -10.23
CA LYS A 129 -0.28 6.36 -10.02
C LYS A 129 -1.06 7.34 -10.91
N PHE A 130 -0.51 8.53 -11.13
CA PHE A 130 -1.15 9.56 -11.96
C PHE A 130 -1.27 9.15 -13.44
N GLU A 131 -0.30 8.38 -13.92
CA GLU A 131 -0.25 7.88 -15.29
C GLU A 131 -1.13 6.63 -15.46
N LEU A 132 -1.14 5.76 -14.46
CA LEU A 132 -2.00 4.57 -14.40
C LEU A 132 -3.49 4.90 -14.25
N SER A 133 -3.88 5.89 -13.45
CA SER A 133 -5.29 6.31 -13.39
C SER A 133 -5.82 6.82 -14.73
N LYS A 134 -4.97 7.43 -15.56
CA LYS A 134 -5.35 7.88 -16.91
C LYS A 134 -5.44 6.72 -17.90
N HIS A 135 -4.51 5.77 -17.86
CA HIS A 135 -4.57 4.59 -18.72
C HIS A 135 -5.70 3.63 -18.33
N GLY A 136 -5.93 3.40 -17.03
CA GLY A 136 -7.05 2.60 -16.55
C GLY A 136 -8.40 3.20 -16.95
N LEU A 137 -8.56 4.52 -16.85
CA LEU A 137 -9.77 5.20 -17.35
C LEU A 137 -9.97 5.01 -18.87
N ARG A 138 -8.90 5.10 -19.66
CA ARG A 138 -8.96 4.88 -21.11
C ARG A 138 -9.27 3.43 -21.49
N GLU A 139 -8.73 2.47 -20.75
CA GLU A 139 -9.03 1.05 -20.99
C GLU A 139 -10.49 0.74 -20.64
N LEU A 140 -10.99 1.23 -19.49
CA LEU A 140 -12.40 1.12 -19.13
C LEU A 140 -13.32 1.82 -20.15
N GLU A 141 -12.93 2.99 -20.65
CA GLU A 141 -13.65 3.72 -21.70
C GLU A 141 -13.65 2.96 -23.03
N SER A 142 -12.55 2.31 -23.39
CA SER A 142 -12.47 1.47 -24.59
C SER A 142 -13.36 0.23 -24.47
N LEU A 143 -13.45 -0.37 -23.28
CA LEU A 143 -14.34 -1.51 -22.99
C LEU A 143 -15.82 -1.09 -23.02
N ALA A 144 -16.16 0.07 -22.45
CA ALA A 144 -17.51 0.62 -22.52
C ALA A 144 -17.95 0.90 -23.97
N ASN A 145 -17.09 1.52 -24.77
CA ASN A 145 -17.37 1.80 -26.18
C ASN A 145 -17.55 0.52 -27.02
N ARG A 146 -16.77 -0.53 -26.74
CA ARG A 146 -16.94 -1.82 -27.44
C ARG A 146 -18.27 -2.49 -27.11
N LEU A 147 -18.69 -2.47 -25.85
CA LEU A 147 -20.00 -2.99 -25.43
C LEU A 147 -21.17 -2.17 -26.03
N GLN A 148 -20.97 -0.86 -26.20
CA GLN A 148 -21.98 0.01 -26.79
C GLN A 148 -22.07 -0.15 -28.31
N GLY A 149 -20.96 -0.46 -28.99
CA GLY A 149 -20.94 -0.84 -30.41
C GLY A 149 -21.64 -2.18 -30.68
N ASP A 150 -21.30 -3.22 -29.91
CA ASP A 150 -21.96 -4.55 -30.04
C ASP A 150 -23.47 -4.48 -29.73
N GLY A 151 -23.88 -3.62 -28.79
CA GLY A 151 -25.31 -3.42 -28.47
C GLY A 151 -26.11 -2.68 -29.56
N VAL A 152 -25.45 -1.90 -30.41
CA VAL A 152 -26.10 -1.20 -31.54
C VAL A 152 -26.28 -2.13 -32.74
N ASP A 153 -25.32 -3.02 -33.01
CA ASP A 153 -25.43 -4.00 -34.09
C ASP A 153 -26.54 -5.03 -33.81
N GLN A 154 -26.72 -5.44 -32.54
CA GLN A 154 -27.79 -6.36 -32.16
C GLN A 154 -29.21 -5.77 -32.27
N CYS A 155 -29.35 -4.43 -32.12
CA CYS A 155 -30.61 -3.72 -32.33
C CYS A 155 -30.95 -3.56 -33.82
N SER A 156 -29.93 -3.44 -34.67
CA SER A 156 -30.09 -3.34 -36.12
C SER A 156 -30.58 -4.67 -36.74
N GLU A 157 -30.02 -5.81 -36.32
CA GLU A 157 -30.47 -7.12 -36.82
C GLU A 157 -31.94 -7.42 -36.47
N HIS A 158 -32.42 -7.06 -35.28
CA HIS A 158 -33.81 -7.32 -34.90
C HIS A 158 -34.81 -6.42 -35.67
N SER A 159 -34.38 -5.23 -36.10
CA SER A 159 -35.22 -4.33 -36.89
C SER A 159 -35.28 -4.69 -38.39
N VAL A 160 -34.25 -5.38 -38.91
CA VAL A 160 -34.22 -5.90 -40.29
C VAL A 160 -35.02 -7.20 -40.42
N LEU A 161 -35.11 -8.01 -39.36
CA LEU A 161 -35.85 -9.28 -39.37
C LEU A 161 -37.39 -9.13 -39.19
N THR A 162 -37.87 -7.90 -38.97
CA THR A 162 -39.30 -7.58 -38.77
C THR A 162 -39.95 -6.90 -40.00
N ILE A 163 -39.31 -6.94 -41.16
CA ILE A 163 -39.88 -6.57 -42.48
C ILE A 163 -39.97 -7.83 -43.35
#